data_AF-A0A3D1DQZ2-F1
#
_entry.id   AF-A0A3D1DQZ2-F1
#
_cell.length_a   1.000
_cell.length_b   1.000
_cell.length_c   1.000
_cell.angle_alpha   90.00
_cell.angle_beta   90.00
_cell.angle_gamma   90.00
#
_symmetry.space_group_name_H-M   'P 1'
#
loop_
_entity.id
_entity.type
_entity.pdbx_description
1 polymer ?
#
loop_
_entity_poly.entity_id
_entity_poly.type
_entity_poly.pdbx_seq_one_letter_code
_entity_poly.pdbx_strand_id
1 'polypeptide(L)'
;MVVCDRIDQCRIEAGELAAASEAGGWKWEDAIELADIVAGTRPGRTGDTQRTVFKSVGLAVEDVAMAAELITRAGERGVGQRIPLDVD
;
A
#
# COMPACT_ATOMS: atom_id res chain seq x y z
N MET A 1 -0.66 16.59 3.36
CA MET A 1 0.11 15.34 3.53
C MET A 1 -0.27 14.39 2.43
N VAL A 2 0.70 13.92 1.66
CA VAL A 2 0.48 12.93 0.59
C VAL A 2 1.21 11.67 1.02
N VAL A 3 0.47 10.57 1.14
CA VAL A 3 1.01 9.25 1.52
C VAL A 3 0.86 8.33 0.32
N CYS A 4 1.92 7.61 -0.04
CA CYS A 4 1.88 6.58 -1.07
C CYS A 4 2.01 5.21 -0.40
N ASP A 5 1.38 4.18 -0.97
CA ASP A 5 1.67 2.78 -0.60
C ASP A 5 3.13 2.44 -0.90
N ARG A 6 3.61 2.83 -2.08
CA ARG A 6 5.03 2.95 -2.46
C ARG A 6 5.27 4.16 -3.33
N ILE A 7 6.18 5.03 -2.91
CA ILE A 7 6.48 6.27 -3.65
C ILE A 7 6.97 5.95 -5.07
N ASP A 8 7.89 4.98 -5.20
CA ASP A 8 8.48 4.63 -6.50
C ASP A 8 7.44 4.10 -7.49
N GLN A 9 6.46 3.31 -7.03
CA GLN A 9 5.39 2.79 -7.88
C GLN A 9 4.36 3.88 -8.20
N CYS A 10 3.99 4.70 -7.21
CA CYS A 10 3.12 5.85 -7.44
C CYS A 10 3.72 6.84 -8.46
N ARG A 11 5.05 7.04 -8.50
CA ARG A 11 5.70 7.86 -9.53
C ARG A 11 5.43 7.37 -10.96
N ILE A 12 5.22 6.07 -11.14
CA ILE A 12 4.99 5.42 -12.44
C ILE A 12 3.50 5.34 -12.76
N GLU A 13 2.68 4.97 -11.79
CA GLU A 13 1.29 4.55 -12.02
C GLU A 13 0.24 5.57 -11.56
N ALA A 14 0.59 6.51 -10.67
CA ALA A 14 -0.31 7.55 -10.20
C ALA A 14 -0.33 8.75 -11.18
N GLY A 15 -0.98 8.56 -12.32
CA GLY A 15 -1.02 9.57 -13.39
C GLY A 15 -1.47 10.96 -12.95
N GLU A 16 -2.45 11.06 -12.03
CA GLU A 16 -2.91 12.36 -11.52
C GLU A 16 -1.87 13.08 -10.65
N LEU A 17 -1.11 12.32 -9.86
CA LEU A 17 -0.03 12.85 -9.03
C LEU A 17 1.19 13.20 -9.90
N ALA A 18 1.54 12.36 -10.87
CA ALA A 18 2.58 12.65 -11.83
C ALA A 18 2.29 13.95 -12.59
N ALA A 19 1.09 14.08 -13.17
CA ALA A 19 0.67 15.28 -13.90
C ALA A 19 0.67 16.54 -13.00
N ALA A 20 0.21 16.42 -11.75
CA ALA A 20 0.24 17.54 -10.81
C ALA A 20 1.67 17.95 -10.44
N SER A 21 2.63 17.01 -10.40
CA SER A 21 4.04 17.31 -10.11
C SER A 21 4.70 17.99 -11.31
N GLU A 22 4.43 17.50 -12.52
CA GLU A 22 4.92 18.10 -13.78
C GLU A 22 4.41 19.53 -13.97
N ALA A 23 3.16 19.80 -13.57
CA ALA A 23 2.59 21.14 -13.56
C ALA A 23 3.14 22.06 -12.45
N GLY A 24 4.07 21.58 -11.61
CA GLY A 24 4.65 22.32 -10.49
C GLY A 24 3.69 22.50 -9.30
N GLY A 25 2.58 21.77 -9.26
CA GLY A 25 1.57 21.87 -8.21
C GLY A 25 1.96 21.19 -6.90
N TRP A 26 2.93 20.28 -6.94
CA TRP A 26 3.51 19.62 -5.76
C TRP A 26 4.83 18.91 -6.10
N LYS A 27 5.48 18.32 -5.09
CA LYS A 27 6.79 17.66 -5.20
C LYS A 27 6.77 16.26 -4.58
N TRP A 28 7.36 15.29 -5.26
CA TRP A 28 7.46 13.92 -4.78
C TRP A 28 8.32 13.77 -3.51
N GLU A 29 9.22 14.72 -3.25
CA GLU A 29 10.04 14.76 -2.03
C GLU A 29 9.18 15.01 -0.77
N ASP A 30 7.97 15.54 -0.94
CA ASP A 30 7.00 15.75 0.14
C ASP A 30 6.11 14.51 0.38
N ALA A 31 6.24 13.45 -0.44
CA ALA A 31 5.50 12.21 -0.27
C ALA A 31 6.06 11.37 0.89
N ILE A 32 5.17 10.64 1.55
CA ILE A 32 5.50 9.78 2.69
C ILE A 32 5.14 8.33 2.35
N GLU A 33 6.02 7.39 2.68
CA GLU A 33 5.74 5.95 2.58
C GLU A 33 4.71 5.53 3.63
N LEU A 34 3.69 4.76 3.22
CA LEU A 34 2.72 4.20 4.16
C LEU A 34 3.41 3.34 5.22
N ALA A 35 4.46 2.60 4.82
CA ALA A 35 5.25 1.77 5.71
C ALA A 35 5.89 2.55 6.87
N ASP A 36 6.33 3.80 6.64
CA ASP A 36 6.91 4.64 7.70
C ASP A 36 5.86 5.02 8.76
N ILE A 37 4.62 5.25 8.33
CA ILE A 37 3.52 5.58 9.26
C ILE A 37 3.13 4.34 10.06
N VAL A 38 3.01 3.19 9.40
CA VAL A 38 2.67 1.92 10.06
C VAL A 38 3.76 1.50 11.04
N ALA A 39 5.04 1.69 10.68
CA ALA A 39 6.18 1.40 11.55
C ALA A 39 6.35 2.42 12.69
N GLY A 40 5.61 3.53 12.69
CA GLY A 40 5.73 4.60 13.67
C GLY A 40 7.01 5.44 13.54
N THR A 41 7.75 5.31 12.43
CA THR A 41 8.95 6.11 12.15
C THR A 41 8.60 7.50 11.60
N ARG A 42 7.37 7.68 11.09
CA ARG A 42 6.78 8.99 10.81
C ARG A 42 5.36 9.12 11.35
N PRO A 43 4.93 10.33 11.76
CA PRO A 43 3.56 10.54 12.18
C PRO A 43 2.59 10.43 11.00
N GLY A 44 1.39 9.92 11.28
CA GLY A 44 0.23 10.04 10.40
C GLY A 44 -0.36 11.46 10.41
N ARG A 45 -1.69 11.57 10.38
CA ARG A 45 -2.38 12.86 10.59
C ARG A 45 -2.04 13.42 11.97
N THR A 46 -1.63 14.68 12.04
CA THR A 46 -1.25 15.36 13.30
C THR A 46 -2.24 16.42 13.78
N GLY A 47 -3.31 16.71 13.02
CA GLY A 47 -4.37 17.61 13.45
C GLY A 47 -5.58 17.63 12.53
N ASP A 48 -6.69 18.16 13.05
CA ASP A 48 -8.01 18.11 12.39
C ASP A 48 -8.10 19.00 11.15
N THR A 49 -7.30 20.07 11.08
CA THR A 49 -7.26 20.98 9.92
C THR A 49 -6.34 20.49 8.80
N GLN A 50 -5.53 19.46 9.06
CA GLN A 50 -4.58 18.94 8.08
C GLN A 50 -5.32 18.18 6.99
N ARG A 51 -5.12 18.57 5.72
CA ARG A 51 -5.64 17.79 4.59
C ARG A 51 -4.66 16.66 4.24
N THR A 52 -5.19 15.46 4.06
CA THR A 52 -4.41 14.25 3.75
C THR A 52 -4.95 13.57 2.50
N VAL A 53 -4.06 13.07 1.67
CA VAL A 53 -4.40 12.16 0.56
C VAL A 53 -3.55 10.91 0.73
N PHE A 54 -4.21 9.75 0.68
CA PHE A 54 -3.52 8.48 0.50
C PHE A 54 -3.71 8.05 -0.95
N LYS A 55 -2.62 7.83 -1.66
CA LYS A 55 -2.62 7.26 -3.00
C LYS A 55 -2.10 5.83 -2.92
N SER A 56 -2.88 4.93 -3.47
CA SER A 56 -2.48 3.54 -3.68
C SER A 56 -2.55 3.22 -5.16
N VAL A 57 -1.56 2.48 -5.62
CA VAL A 57 -1.50 1.84 -6.94
C VAL A 57 -1.55 0.31 -6.82
N GLY A 58 -1.39 -0.21 -5.60
CA GLY A 58 -1.49 -1.63 -5.25
C GLY A 58 -0.12 -2.30 -5.29
N LEU A 59 0.16 -3.13 -4.29
CA LEU A 59 1.43 -3.87 -4.21
C LEU A 59 1.17 -5.36 -4.06
N ALA A 60 1.85 -6.18 -4.86
CA ALA A 60 1.72 -7.64 -4.76
C ALA A 60 2.01 -8.22 -3.36
N VAL A 61 2.82 -7.52 -2.55
CA VAL A 61 3.10 -7.93 -1.16
C VAL A 61 1.85 -7.88 -0.27
N GLU A 62 0.93 -6.96 -0.55
CA GLU A 62 -0.34 -6.80 0.18
C GLU A 62 -1.22 -8.04 -0.04
N ASP A 63 -1.32 -8.49 -1.30
CA ASP A 63 -2.07 -9.68 -1.69
C ASP A 63 -1.46 -10.95 -1.06
N VAL A 64 -0.13 -11.12 -1.17
CA VAL A 64 0.55 -12.32 -0.66
C VAL A 64 0.49 -12.38 0.86
N ALA A 65 0.67 -11.26 1.56
CA ALA A 65 0.55 -11.21 3.01
C ALA A 65 -0.87 -11.55 3.46
N MET A 66 -1.89 -11.00 2.78
CA MET A 66 -3.28 -11.33 3.06
C MET A 66 -3.58 -12.81 2.79
N ALA A 67 -3.11 -13.37 1.67
CA ALA A 67 -3.31 -14.77 1.32
C ALA A 67 -2.68 -15.71 2.36
N ALA A 68 -1.47 -15.42 2.83
CA ALA A 68 -0.80 -16.21 3.85
C ALA A 68 -1.59 -16.25 5.17
N GLU A 69 -2.11 -15.10 5.60
CA GLU A 69 -2.95 -14.99 6.80
C GLU A 69 -4.27 -15.74 6.63
N LEU A 70 -4.92 -15.60 5.47
CA LEU A 70 -6.18 -16.30 5.17
C LEU A 70 -5.99 -17.83 5.16
N ILE A 71 -4.91 -18.33 4.57
CA ILE A 71 -4.58 -19.77 4.57
C ILE A 71 -4.39 -20.27 6.00
N THR A 72 -3.68 -19.51 6.83
CA THR A 72 -3.45 -19.86 8.25
C THR A 72 -4.78 -19.99 9.00
N ARG A 73 -5.63 -18.95 8.92
CA ARG A 73 -6.96 -18.95 9.56
C ARG A 73 -7.90 -20.01 9.00
N ALA A 74 -7.82 -20.31 7.71
CA ALA A 74 -8.61 -21.37 7.08
C ALA A 74 -8.24 -22.74 7.68
N GLY A 75 -6.93 -22.99 7.87
CA GLY A 75 -6.43 -24.18 8.54
C GLY A 75 -6.94 -24.31 9.98
N GLU A 76 -6.87 -23.24 10.78
CA GLU A 76 -7.35 -23.22 12.17
C GLU A 76 -8.87 -23.45 12.29
N ARG A 77 -9.63 -23.03 11.27
CA ARG A 77 -11.09 -23.13 11.26
C ARG A 77 -11.62 -24.35 10.51
N GLY A 78 -10.75 -25.18 9.94
CA GLY A 78 -11.15 -26.32 9.11
C GLY A 78 -11.92 -25.92 7.85
N VAL A 79 -11.62 -24.74 7.28
CA VAL A 79 -12.25 -24.21 6.06
C VAL A 79 -11.34 -24.47 4.86
N GLY A 80 -11.94 -24.84 3.73
CA GLY A 80 -11.23 -25.08 2.46
C GLY A 80 -10.89 -26.53 2.21
N GLN A 81 -10.20 -26.79 1.10
CA GLN A 81 -9.83 -28.14 0.65
C GLN A 81 -8.39 -28.12 0.12
N ARG A 82 -7.56 -29.07 0.55
CA ARG A 82 -6.26 -29.30 -0.07
C ARG A 82 -6.45 -30.01 -1.40
N ILE A 83 -5.93 -29.43 -2.46
CA ILE A 83 -5.90 -30.04 -3.78
C ILE A 83 -4.52 -30.68 -3.96
N PRO A 84 -4.41 -31.96 -4.36
CA PRO A 84 -3.12 -32.57 -4.66
C PRO A 84 -2.43 -31.80 -5.79
N LEU A 85 -1.12 -31.62 -5.67
CA LEU A 85 -0.28 -31.16 -6.77
C LEU A 85 0.09 -32.41 -7.57
N ASP A 86 -0.66 -32.68 -8.64
CA ASP A 86 -0.27 -33.67 -9.63
C ASP A 86 0.89 -33.07 -10.44
N VAL A 87 2.10 -33.39 -10.02
CA VAL A 87 3.32 -33.10 -10.77
C VAL A 87 3.84 -34.41 -11.34
N ASP A 88 3.55 -34.65 -12.62
CA ASP A 88 4.27 -35.62 -13.45
C ASP A 88 5.71 -35.14 -13.70
#